data_AF-A0A847VAY3-F1
#
_entry.id   AF-A0A847VAY3-F1
#
_cell.length_a   1.000
_cell.length_b   1.000
_cell.length_c   1.000
_cell.angle_alpha   90.00
_cell.angle_beta   90.00
_cell.angle_gamma   90.00
#
_symmetry.space_group_name_H-M   'P 1'
#
loop_
_entity.id
_entity.type
_entity.pdbx_description
1 polymer ?
#
loop_
_entity_poly.entity_id
_entity_poly.type
_entity_poly.pdbx_seq_one_letter_code
_entity_poly.pdbx_strand_id
1 'polypeptide(L)'
;MNDDTTHRDPGGPHTLQSYAQHRAEVDLSIEVVLLLVGGVFFLIFGLLLFPIGTGALPYSEGAMYGLFVVLVSMQIITMGKTPFGDLLRSWIVVIAGIVTAIVGTLAIFYPGETTGLIRVLAGAIVLVTGALGLVQLVTAEDRARTWLRVPGVLRHLAVACAAVYALEVVLGVITLVPGVVPVGLTAGICVAFGAALVYLAWAIHSVTARYAPEPAEEKAAATGESRRERRPRGLFGEAGLSVGDSFNVFQGVLLLLLGCLVLFMILGAIPAFNADGQLGLLLVLTSLQMLALGQVVGSTVTRSWPLVAAGLAFAAMGIVSCIVPGVLSSVISPLLGVQNIITGVVLLGTQVIGPTLFGIRHPPAEPVAIPPLVKRLLLVLAATGIVAILFGLNMLAPFLLPGLLGVVAFALFLPILIVVMGLLTLVTVQITRKLG
;
A
#
# COMPACT_ATOMS: atom_id res chain seq x y z
N MET A 1 17.06 -35.71 -60.13
CA MET A 1 17.50 -36.52 -58.97
C MET A 1 18.15 -35.55 -58.00
N ASN A 2 17.44 -35.22 -56.92
CA ASN A 2 17.90 -34.82 -55.58
C ASN A 2 17.01 -33.74 -54.96
N ASP A 3 16.50 -34.10 -53.79
CA ASP A 3 15.92 -33.29 -52.73
C ASP A 3 16.77 -32.05 -52.40
N ASP A 4 16.10 -30.98 -51.98
CA ASP A 4 16.64 -30.18 -50.87
C ASP A 4 15.51 -29.62 -50.00
N THR A 5 15.38 -30.22 -48.82
CA THR A 5 14.52 -29.81 -47.71
C THR A 5 15.18 -28.65 -46.97
N THR A 6 14.74 -27.42 -47.22
CA THR A 6 15.12 -26.27 -46.37
C THR A 6 14.36 -26.32 -45.05
N HIS A 7 15.04 -26.91 -44.06
CA HIS A 7 14.74 -26.83 -42.63
C HIS A 7 14.72 -25.35 -42.20
N ARG A 8 13.55 -24.80 -41.89
CA ARG A 8 13.45 -23.51 -41.18
C ARG A 8 13.82 -23.74 -39.72
N ASP A 9 14.95 -23.18 -39.32
CA ASP A 9 15.41 -23.13 -37.93
C ASP A 9 14.53 -22.14 -37.14
N PRO A 10 13.81 -22.55 -36.07
CA PRO A 10 12.99 -21.63 -35.28
C PRO A 10 13.73 -21.21 -34.01
N GLY A 11 14.12 -19.93 -33.94
CA GLY A 11 14.37 -19.24 -32.67
C GLY A 11 15.84 -19.06 -32.30
N GLY A 12 16.38 -17.89 -32.65
CA GLY A 12 17.65 -17.43 -32.09
C GLY A 12 17.53 -17.13 -30.57
N PRO A 13 18.64 -17.18 -29.83
CA PRO A 13 18.66 -16.95 -28.37
C PRO A 13 18.11 -15.59 -27.95
N HIS A 14 18.18 -14.57 -28.82
CA HIS A 14 17.63 -13.24 -28.55
C HIS A 14 16.10 -13.19 -28.46
N THR A 15 15.38 -14.04 -29.21
CA THR A 15 13.91 -14.05 -29.18
C THR A 15 13.42 -14.70 -27.90
N LEU A 16 13.99 -15.84 -27.50
CA LEU A 16 13.66 -16.50 -26.24
C LEU A 16 13.99 -15.63 -25.01
N GLN A 17 15.07 -14.85 -25.06
CA GLN A 17 15.45 -13.94 -23.98
C GLN A 17 14.48 -12.75 -23.88
N SER A 18 14.02 -12.20 -25.01
CA SER A 18 12.98 -11.15 -25.01
C SER A 18 11.60 -11.66 -24.54
N TYR A 19 11.22 -12.89 -24.93
CA TYR A 19 9.98 -13.54 -24.49
C TYR A 19 10.04 -13.92 -22.99
N ALA A 20 11.22 -14.31 -22.47
CA ALA A 20 11.42 -14.57 -21.05
C ALA A 20 11.45 -13.27 -20.23
N GLN A 21 12.06 -12.19 -20.74
CA GLN A 21 12.05 -10.88 -20.10
C GLN A 21 10.64 -10.26 -20.07
N HIS A 22 9.86 -10.38 -21.15
CA HIS A 22 8.46 -9.91 -21.17
C HIS A 22 7.51 -10.73 -20.28
N ARG A 23 7.82 -12.02 -20.00
CA ARG A 23 7.04 -12.83 -19.05
C ARG A 23 7.38 -12.59 -17.58
N ALA A 24 8.53 -11.98 -17.30
CA ALA A 24 9.01 -11.79 -15.93
C ALA A 24 8.52 -10.47 -15.30
N GLU A 25 8.19 -9.46 -16.12
CA GLU A 25 7.64 -8.19 -15.65
C GLU A 25 6.11 -8.26 -15.56
N VAL A 26 5.61 -8.36 -14.34
CA VAL A 26 4.19 -8.30 -14.03
C VAL A 26 3.79 -6.83 -13.91
N ASP A 27 3.17 -6.30 -14.95
CA ASP A 27 2.58 -4.95 -14.92
C ASP A 27 1.20 -4.99 -14.23
N LEU A 28 1.24 -4.86 -12.90
CA LEU A 28 0.05 -4.70 -12.06
C LEU A 28 -0.24 -3.21 -11.89
N SER A 29 -1.41 -2.77 -12.32
CA SER A 29 -1.88 -1.44 -11.98
C SER A 29 -2.06 -1.33 -10.45
N ILE A 30 -1.82 -0.13 -9.92
CA ILE A 30 -1.98 0.15 -8.48
C ILE A 30 -3.43 -0.12 -8.03
N GLU A 31 -4.39 0.04 -8.94
CA GLU A 31 -5.80 -0.31 -8.73
C GLU A 31 -6.01 -1.81 -8.49
N VAL A 32 -5.41 -2.66 -9.31
CA VAL A 32 -5.47 -4.12 -9.12
C VAL A 32 -4.81 -4.53 -7.81
N VAL A 33 -3.68 -3.90 -7.44
CA VAL A 33 -2.99 -4.18 -6.17
C VAL A 33 -3.86 -3.82 -4.96
N LEU A 34 -4.44 -2.62 -4.95
CA LEU A 34 -5.26 -2.15 -3.83
C LEU A 34 -6.55 -2.96 -3.69
N LEU A 35 -7.17 -3.37 -4.81
CA LEU A 35 -8.32 -4.29 -4.81
C LEU A 35 -7.93 -5.68 -4.30
N LEU A 36 -6.76 -6.19 -4.69
CA LEU A 36 -6.28 -7.50 -4.25
C LEU A 36 -6.02 -7.52 -2.73
N VAL A 37 -5.35 -6.50 -2.20
CA VAL A 37 -5.10 -6.37 -0.76
C VAL A 37 -6.40 -6.17 0.01
N GLY A 38 -7.32 -5.35 -0.50
CA GLY A 38 -8.66 -5.20 0.08
C GLY A 38 -9.47 -6.51 0.05
N GLY A 39 -9.40 -7.27 -1.04
CA GLY A 39 -10.03 -8.58 -1.16
C GLY A 39 -9.48 -9.59 -0.15
N VAL A 40 -8.15 -9.64 0.01
CA VAL A 40 -7.50 -10.46 1.04
C VAL A 40 -7.91 -10.02 2.45
N PHE A 41 -8.02 -8.73 2.70
CA PHE A 41 -8.52 -8.20 3.97
C PHE A 41 -9.91 -8.76 4.31
N PHE A 42 -10.88 -8.67 3.40
CA PHE A 42 -12.24 -9.14 3.65
C PHE A 42 -12.36 -10.67 3.68
N LEU A 43 -11.56 -11.39 2.88
CA LEU A 43 -11.50 -12.85 2.95
C LEU A 43 -10.99 -13.31 4.32
N ILE A 44 -9.86 -12.76 4.77
CA ILE A 44 -9.28 -13.10 6.07
C ILE A 44 -10.22 -12.71 7.19
N PHE A 45 -10.76 -11.49 7.17
CA PHE A 45 -11.70 -11.03 8.19
C PHE A 45 -12.93 -11.94 8.26
N GLY A 46 -13.55 -12.25 7.12
CA GLY A 46 -14.70 -13.15 7.06
C GLY A 46 -14.40 -14.56 7.59
N LEU A 47 -13.22 -15.12 7.28
CA LEU A 47 -12.80 -16.42 7.79
C LEU A 47 -12.51 -16.39 9.31
N LEU A 48 -11.90 -15.32 9.81
CA LEU A 48 -11.60 -15.15 11.24
C LEU A 48 -12.85 -14.87 12.08
N LEU A 49 -13.91 -14.32 11.49
CA LEU A 49 -15.17 -14.07 12.22
C LEU A 49 -15.82 -15.35 12.77
N PHE A 50 -15.59 -16.53 12.17
CA PHE A 50 -16.09 -17.79 12.72
C PHE A 50 -15.47 -18.14 14.09
N PRO A 51 -14.14 -18.28 14.23
CA PRO A 51 -13.50 -18.53 15.53
C PRO A 51 -13.60 -17.36 16.51
N ILE A 52 -13.71 -16.10 16.03
CA ILE A 52 -13.99 -14.95 16.89
C ILE A 52 -15.39 -15.05 17.47
N GLY A 53 -16.39 -15.41 16.65
CA GLY A 53 -17.77 -15.56 17.07
C GLY A 53 -18.00 -16.67 18.11
N THR A 54 -17.14 -17.69 18.14
CA THR A 54 -17.16 -18.74 19.18
C THR A 54 -16.33 -18.38 20.42
N GLY A 55 -15.66 -17.22 20.43
CA GLY A 55 -14.77 -16.79 21.51
C GLY A 55 -13.42 -17.51 21.56
N ALA A 56 -13.06 -18.26 20.50
CA ALA A 56 -11.80 -19.00 20.44
C ALA A 56 -10.58 -18.11 20.15
N LEU A 57 -10.80 -16.93 19.54
CA LEU A 57 -9.74 -15.97 19.22
C LEU A 57 -10.05 -14.58 19.81
N PRO A 58 -9.01 -13.82 20.24
CA PRO A 58 -9.18 -12.42 20.62
C PRO A 58 -9.56 -11.58 19.39
N TYR A 59 -10.27 -10.47 19.63
CA TYR A 59 -10.72 -9.60 18.56
C TYR A 59 -10.51 -8.13 18.90
N SER A 60 -9.79 -7.42 18.03
CA SER A 60 -9.60 -5.97 18.12
C SER A 60 -10.45 -5.27 17.07
N GLU A 61 -11.69 -4.94 17.44
CA GLU A 61 -12.66 -4.28 16.55
C GLU A 61 -12.13 -2.94 16.01
N GLY A 62 -11.60 -2.09 16.88
CA GLY A 62 -11.04 -0.80 16.50
C GLY A 62 -9.85 -0.91 15.54
N ALA A 63 -9.00 -1.93 15.70
CA ALA A 63 -7.87 -2.14 14.79
C ALA A 63 -8.27 -2.74 13.44
N MET A 64 -9.30 -3.58 13.39
CA MET A 64 -9.88 -4.06 12.14
C MET A 64 -10.42 -2.90 11.31
N TYR A 65 -11.31 -2.07 11.89
CA TYR A 65 -11.87 -0.91 11.19
C TYR A 65 -10.81 0.16 10.92
N GLY A 66 -9.86 0.36 11.82
CA GLY A 66 -8.74 1.27 11.62
C GLY A 66 -7.89 0.87 10.42
N LEU A 67 -7.54 -0.41 10.29
CA LEU A 67 -6.80 -0.93 9.14
C LEU A 67 -7.60 -0.76 7.85
N PHE A 68 -8.90 -1.07 7.86
CA PHE A 68 -9.78 -0.85 6.73
C PHE A 68 -9.79 0.63 6.29
N VAL A 69 -9.96 1.56 7.23
CA VAL A 69 -9.96 3.00 6.93
C VAL A 69 -8.60 3.46 6.39
N VAL A 70 -7.49 2.93 6.89
CA VAL A 70 -6.15 3.22 6.33
C VAL A 70 -6.04 2.72 4.88
N LEU A 71 -6.51 1.51 4.58
CA LEU A 71 -6.51 0.96 3.21
C LEU A 71 -7.37 1.79 2.26
N VAL A 72 -8.57 2.22 2.68
CA VAL A 72 -9.43 3.10 1.88
C VAL A 72 -8.81 4.49 1.71
N SER A 73 -8.24 5.05 2.76
CA SER A 73 -7.53 6.34 2.69
C SER A 73 -6.43 6.31 1.65
N MET A 74 -5.73 5.18 1.56
CA MET A 74 -4.70 4.97 0.56
C MET A 74 -5.26 4.95 -0.87
N GLN A 75 -6.41 4.30 -1.08
CA GLN A 75 -7.11 4.33 -2.37
C GLN A 75 -7.53 5.76 -2.75
N ILE A 76 -8.06 6.53 -1.81
CA ILE A 76 -8.47 7.93 -2.02
C ILE A 76 -7.27 8.79 -2.45
N ILE A 77 -6.12 8.65 -1.78
CA ILE A 77 -4.92 9.47 -2.06
C ILE A 77 -4.27 9.09 -3.40
N THR A 78 -4.21 7.79 -3.72
CA THR A 78 -3.52 7.28 -4.91
C THR A 78 -4.35 7.41 -6.18
N MET A 79 -5.65 7.10 -6.13
CA MET A 79 -6.52 7.13 -7.30
C MET A 79 -7.25 8.46 -7.48
N GLY A 80 -7.32 9.31 -6.44
CA GLY A 80 -8.14 10.53 -6.48
C GLY A 80 -9.65 10.27 -6.52
N LYS A 81 -10.09 9.01 -6.67
CA LYS A 81 -11.48 8.59 -6.56
C LYS A 81 -11.89 8.70 -5.09
N THR A 82 -12.85 9.56 -4.81
CA THR A 82 -13.45 9.64 -3.48
C THR A 82 -14.61 8.65 -3.37
N PRO A 83 -15.02 8.25 -2.16
CA PRO A 83 -16.28 7.54 -1.96
C PRO A 83 -17.51 8.28 -2.52
N PHE A 84 -17.38 9.57 -2.86
CA PHE A 84 -18.42 10.43 -3.41
C PHE A 84 -18.46 10.50 -4.96
N GLY A 85 -17.54 9.81 -5.64
CA GLY A 85 -17.43 9.75 -7.11
C GLY A 85 -16.05 10.10 -7.66
N ASP A 86 -15.96 10.12 -9.00
CA ASP A 86 -14.78 10.50 -9.77
C ASP A 86 -14.53 12.01 -9.65
N LEU A 87 -13.88 12.41 -8.55
CA LEU A 87 -13.31 13.74 -8.41
C LEU A 87 -11.91 13.74 -9.01
N LEU A 88 -11.56 14.81 -9.73
CA LEU A 88 -10.18 15.09 -10.11
C LEU A 88 -9.33 15.06 -8.83
N ARG A 89 -8.18 14.39 -8.88
CA ARG A 89 -7.25 14.25 -7.74
C ARG A 89 -6.83 15.64 -7.26
N SER A 90 -7.56 16.19 -6.30
CA SER A 90 -7.38 17.55 -5.78
C SER A 90 -6.71 17.52 -4.42
N TRP A 91 -6.13 18.65 -4.02
CA TRP A 91 -5.50 18.76 -2.70
C TRP A 91 -6.46 18.51 -1.55
N ILE A 92 -7.74 18.87 -1.68
CA ILE A 92 -8.77 18.58 -0.67
C ILE A 92 -8.93 17.07 -0.48
N VAL A 93 -9.00 16.31 -1.57
CA VAL A 93 -9.15 14.85 -1.53
C VAL A 93 -7.91 14.20 -0.88
N VAL A 94 -6.72 14.68 -1.22
CA VAL A 94 -5.48 14.19 -0.60
C VAL A 94 -5.43 14.51 0.90
N ILE A 95 -5.78 15.73 1.30
CA ILE A 95 -5.81 16.13 2.72
C ILE A 95 -6.85 15.33 3.49
N ALA A 96 -8.06 15.16 2.94
CA ALA A 96 -9.11 14.35 3.55
C ALA A 96 -8.63 12.90 3.72
N GLY A 97 -8.01 12.32 2.70
CA GLY A 97 -7.41 10.98 2.78
C GLY A 97 -6.31 10.88 3.84
N ILE A 98 -5.46 11.90 3.99
CA ILE A 98 -4.44 11.92 5.05
C ILE A 98 -5.08 11.97 6.43
N VAL A 99 -6.11 12.81 6.62
CA VAL A 99 -6.83 12.92 7.90
C VAL A 99 -7.49 11.59 8.25
N THR A 100 -8.17 10.94 7.29
CA THR A 100 -8.78 9.63 7.53
C THR A 100 -7.74 8.55 7.83
N ALA A 101 -6.56 8.60 7.20
CA ALA A 101 -5.45 7.68 7.49
C ALA A 101 -4.88 7.86 8.89
N ILE A 102 -4.78 9.10 9.37
CA ILE A 102 -4.36 9.41 10.74
C ILE A 102 -5.37 8.84 11.73
N VAL A 103 -6.67 9.10 11.52
CA VAL A 103 -7.75 8.57 12.36
C VAL A 103 -7.76 7.04 12.38
N GLY A 104 -7.59 6.40 11.21
CA GLY A 104 -7.48 4.94 11.11
C GLY A 104 -6.26 4.39 11.86
N THR A 105 -5.10 5.04 11.75
CA THR A 105 -3.88 4.63 12.46
C THR A 105 -4.03 4.76 13.98
N LEU A 106 -4.64 5.84 14.44
CA LEU A 106 -4.97 6.03 15.86
C LEU A 106 -5.91 4.92 16.36
N ALA A 107 -6.89 4.50 15.55
CA ALA A 107 -7.79 3.42 15.89
C ALA A 107 -7.12 2.03 15.95
N ILE A 108 -6.09 1.81 15.13
CA ILE A 108 -5.28 0.59 15.21
C ILE A 108 -4.55 0.51 16.56
N PHE A 109 -4.02 1.64 17.05
CA PHE A 109 -3.16 1.65 18.24
C PHE A 109 -3.95 1.82 19.54
N TYR A 110 -5.13 2.46 19.46
CA TYR A 110 -6.06 2.68 20.57
C TYR A 110 -7.47 2.21 20.22
N PRO A 111 -7.66 0.89 20.06
CA PRO A 111 -8.95 0.36 19.66
C PRO A 111 -10.06 0.73 20.65
N GLY A 112 -9.81 0.71 21.97
CA GLY A 112 -10.85 0.94 22.98
C GLY A 112 -11.66 2.25 22.81
N GLU A 113 -11.00 3.40 22.92
CA GLU A 113 -11.68 4.72 22.95
C GLU A 113 -12.23 5.16 21.60
N THR A 114 -11.69 4.63 20.49
CA THR A 114 -11.98 5.11 19.13
C THR A 114 -12.87 4.16 18.33
N THR A 115 -13.17 2.94 18.84
CA THR A 115 -13.94 1.91 18.12
C THR A 115 -15.27 2.44 17.59
N GLY A 116 -16.03 3.18 18.41
CA GLY A 116 -17.33 3.72 17.98
C GLY A 116 -17.21 4.68 16.79
N LEU A 117 -16.26 5.63 16.88
CA LEU A 117 -16.02 6.61 15.82
C LEU A 117 -15.54 5.95 14.54
N ILE A 118 -14.53 5.07 14.63
CA ILE A 118 -13.93 4.44 13.44
C ILE A 118 -14.92 3.49 12.76
N ARG A 119 -15.78 2.80 13.53
CA ARG A 119 -16.82 1.94 12.97
C ARG A 119 -17.84 2.75 12.19
N VAL A 120 -18.33 3.86 12.75
CA VAL A 120 -19.27 4.74 12.05
C VAL A 120 -18.64 5.30 10.78
N LEU A 121 -17.37 5.73 10.86
CA LEU A 121 -16.64 6.22 9.71
C LEU A 121 -16.49 5.14 8.62
N ALA A 122 -16.05 3.93 8.98
CA ALA A 122 -15.89 2.81 8.07
C ALA A 122 -17.23 2.43 7.42
N GLY A 123 -18.29 2.28 8.22
CA GLY A 123 -19.63 1.93 7.74
C GLY A 123 -20.22 3.00 6.81
N ALA A 124 -20.05 4.28 7.14
CA ALA A 124 -20.50 5.38 6.29
C ALA A 124 -19.74 5.42 4.96
N ILE A 125 -18.41 5.26 4.99
CA ILE A 125 -17.58 5.21 3.79
C ILE A 125 -18.02 4.06 2.87
N VAL A 126 -18.17 2.85 3.43
CA VAL A 126 -18.58 1.65 2.68
C VAL A 126 -19.99 1.83 2.10
N LEU A 127 -20.94 2.29 2.91
CA LEU A 127 -22.33 2.48 2.49
C LEU A 127 -22.45 3.50 1.36
N VAL A 128 -21.80 4.66 1.52
CA VAL A 128 -21.84 5.74 0.53
C VAL A 128 -21.17 5.31 -0.77
N THR A 129 -20.00 4.65 -0.68
CA THR A 129 -19.28 4.15 -1.86
C THR A 129 -20.13 3.14 -2.65
N GLY A 130 -20.71 2.16 -1.96
CA GLY A 130 -21.56 1.16 -2.62
C GLY A 130 -22.84 1.77 -3.21
N ALA A 131 -23.49 2.67 -2.49
CA ALA A 131 -24.71 3.32 -2.97
C ALA A 131 -24.45 4.18 -4.20
N LEU A 132 -23.39 5.00 -4.17
CA LEU A 132 -23.01 5.83 -5.31
C LEU A 132 -22.50 5.00 -6.49
N GLY A 133 -21.76 3.92 -6.24
CA GLY A 133 -21.35 2.96 -7.27
C GLY A 133 -22.54 2.34 -8.00
N LEU A 134 -23.57 1.91 -7.25
CA LEU A 134 -24.82 1.42 -7.84
C LEU A 134 -25.55 2.50 -8.64
N VAL A 135 -25.70 3.71 -8.10
CA VAL A 135 -26.36 4.82 -8.79
C VAL A 135 -25.60 5.15 -10.09
N GLN A 136 -24.28 5.19 -10.07
CA GLN A 136 -23.46 5.43 -11.26
C GLN A 136 -23.62 4.33 -12.30
N LEU A 137 -23.67 3.06 -11.88
CA LEU A 137 -23.86 1.93 -12.79
C LEU A 137 -25.23 1.97 -13.48
N VAL A 138 -26.27 2.39 -12.76
CA VAL A 138 -27.64 2.52 -13.31
C VAL A 138 -27.78 3.77 -14.18
N THR A 139 -27.19 4.90 -13.79
CA THR A 139 -27.31 6.18 -14.51
C THR A 139 -26.42 6.26 -15.75
N ALA A 140 -25.31 5.52 -15.80
CA ALA A 140 -24.47 5.38 -16.99
C ALA A 140 -25.05 4.36 -17.98
N GLU A 141 -26.33 4.51 -18.34
CA GLU A 141 -27.10 3.56 -19.16
C GLU A 141 -26.37 3.14 -20.44
N ASP A 142 -25.68 4.08 -21.10
CA ASP A 142 -24.95 3.80 -22.35
C ASP A 142 -23.70 2.95 -22.13
N ARG A 143 -22.98 3.12 -21.01
CA ARG A 143 -21.76 2.37 -20.70
C ARG A 143 -22.09 0.96 -20.22
N ALA A 144 -23.01 0.84 -19.27
CA ALA A 144 -23.39 -0.45 -18.69
C ALA A 144 -24.12 -1.35 -19.70
N ARG A 145 -25.05 -0.80 -20.50
CA ARG A 145 -25.73 -1.59 -21.56
C ARG A 145 -24.76 -2.04 -22.65
N THR A 146 -23.77 -1.21 -23.00
CA THR A 146 -22.74 -1.58 -23.97
C THR A 146 -21.86 -2.71 -23.44
N TRP A 147 -21.44 -2.64 -22.17
CA TRP A 147 -20.64 -3.70 -21.53
C TRP A 147 -21.39 -5.01 -21.35
N LEU A 148 -22.71 -4.96 -21.11
CA LEU A 148 -23.56 -6.14 -21.02
C LEU A 148 -23.89 -6.77 -22.37
N ARG A 149 -23.92 -5.98 -23.45
CA ARG A 149 -24.22 -6.43 -24.82
C ARG A 149 -23.04 -7.10 -25.51
N VAL A 150 -21.80 -6.71 -25.19
CA VAL A 150 -20.60 -7.33 -25.77
C VAL A 150 -20.27 -8.62 -25.01
N PRO A 151 -20.39 -9.81 -25.63
CA PRO A 151 -20.04 -11.06 -24.96
C PRO A 151 -18.53 -11.12 -24.70
N GLY A 152 -18.14 -11.49 -23.47
CA GLY A 152 -16.74 -11.64 -23.08
C GLY A 152 -16.41 -11.00 -21.73
N VAL A 153 -15.15 -10.56 -21.57
CA VAL A 153 -14.60 -10.06 -20.29
C VAL A 153 -15.33 -8.80 -19.78
N LEU A 154 -15.87 -7.97 -20.68
CA LEU A 154 -16.62 -6.75 -20.32
C LEU A 154 -17.91 -7.04 -19.55
N ARG A 155 -18.63 -8.13 -19.90
CA ARG A 155 -19.83 -8.55 -19.17
C ARG A 155 -19.48 -9.04 -17.77
N HIS A 156 -18.38 -9.79 -17.63
CA HIS A 156 -17.87 -10.22 -16.33
C HIS A 156 -17.49 -9.03 -15.43
N LEU A 157 -16.88 -8.00 -16.02
CA LEU A 157 -16.54 -6.76 -15.30
C LEU A 157 -17.78 -6.05 -14.77
N ALA A 158 -18.82 -5.86 -15.60
CA ALA A 158 -20.06 -5.20 -15.18
C ALA A 158 -20.78 -5.96 -14.05
N VAL A 159 -20.85 -7.29 -14.14
CA VAL A 159 -21.45 -8.13 -13.09
C VAL A 159 -20.61 -8.08 -11.80
N ALA A 160 -19.29 -8.11 -11.90
CA ALA A 160 -18.40 -7.99 -10.76
C ALA A 160 -18.57 -6.65 -10.04
N CYS A 161 -18.62 -5.53 -10.77
CA CYS A 161 -18.88 -4.21 -10.20
C CYS A 161 -20.24 -4.16 -9.49
N ALA A 162 -21.31 -4.66 -10.13
CA ALA A 162 -22.63 -4.70 -9.52
C ALA A 162 -22.65 -5.50 -8.22
N ALA A 163 -21.98 -6.66 -8.19
CA ALA A 163 -21.87 -7.50 -7.00
C ALA A 163 -21.10 -6.80 -5.87
N VAL A 164 -19.95 -6.18 -6.18
CA VAL A 164 -19.15 -5.41 -5.22
C VAL A 164 -19.97 -4.29 -4.61
N TYR A 165 -20.61 -3.44 -5.42
CA TYR A 165 -21.38 -2.31 -4.90
C TYR A 165 -22.61 -2.74 -4.09
N ALA A 166 -23.30 -3.81 -4.49
CA ALA A 166 -24.41 -4.36 -3.71
C ALA A 166 -23.96 -4.90 -2.35
N LEU A 167 -22.85 -5.65 -2.33
CA LEU A 167 -22.26 -6.18 -1.09
C LEU A 167 -21.72 -5.06 -0.19
N GLU A 168 -21.16 -3.99 -0.75
CA GLU A 168 -20.77 -2.78 0.00
C GLU A 168 -21.97 -2.14 0.69
N VAL A 169 -23.09 -1.94 -0.01
CA VAL A 169 -24.30 -1.37 0.64
C VAL A 169 -24.73 -2.23 1.82
N VAL A 170 -24.79 -3.55 1.64
CA VAL A 170 -25.17 -4.48 2.71
C VAL A 170 -24.19 -4.41 3.88
N LEU A 171 -22.88 -4.48 3.61
CA LEU A 171 -21.84 -4.41 4.65
C LEU A 171 -21.85 -3.07 5.38
N GLY A 172 -22.02 -1.96 4.66
CA GLY A 172 -22.11 -0.63 5.24
C GLY A 172 -23.27 -0.50 6.24
N VAL A 173 -24.44 -1.06 5.90
CA VAL A 173 -25.58 -1.12 6.83
C VAL A 173 -25.27 -2.00 8.04
N ILE A 174 -24.70 -3.19 7.83
CA ILE A 174 -24.31 -4.11 8.93
C ILE A 174 -23.31 -3.44 9.88
N THR A 175 -22.34 -2.70 9.34
CA THR A 175 -21.33 -1.99 10.13
C THR A 175 -21.93 -0.82 10.93
N LEU A 176 -22.89 -0.09 10.36
CA LEU A 176 -23.56 1.03 11.05
C LEU A 176 -24.57 0.59 12.11
N VAL A 177 -25.21 -0.57 11.92
CA VAL A 177 -26.23 -1.10 12.82
C VAL A 177 -25.79 -2.47 13.37
N PRO A 178 -24.82 -2.48 14.31
CA PRO A 178 -24.31 -3.72 14.88
C PRO A 178 -25.41 -4.48 15.63
N GLY A 179 -25.37 -5.82 15.56
CA GLY A 179 -26.29 -6.70 16.28
C GLY A 179 -27.57 -7.09 15.53
N VAL A 180 -27.83 -6.52 14.35
CA VAL A 180 -28.99 -6.90 13.52
C VAL A 180 -28.77 -8.23 12.80
N VAL A 181 -27.54 -8.49 12.36
CA VAL A 181 -27.19 -9.65 11.55
C VAL A 181 -26.33 -10.62 12.37
N PRO A 182 -26.63 -11.94 12.37
CA PRO A 182 -25.80 -12.93 13.04
C PRO A 182 -24.36 -12.94 12.53
N VAL A 183 -23.38 -13.15 13.43
CA VAL A 183 -21.94 -13.12 13.12
C VAL A 183 -21.58 -14.05 11.95
N GLY A 184 -22.15 -15.27 11.92
CA GLY A 184 -21.90 -16.22 10.82
C GLY A 184 -22.40 -15.76 9.46
N LEU A 185 -23.50 -14.98 9.41
CA LEU A 185 -23.98 -14.40 8.16
C LEU A 185 -23.09 -13.24 7.72
N THR A 186 -22.68 -12.37 8.66
CA THR A 186 -21.69 -11.31 8.38
C THR A 186 -20.38 -11.91 7.85
N ALA A 187 -19.90 -12.99 8.45
CA ALA A 187 -18.72 -13.73 7.99
C ALA A 187 -18.87 -14.18 6.53
N GLY A 188 -19.99 -14.83 6.18
CA GLY A 188 -20.29 -15.24 4.82
C GLY A 188 -20.33 -14.09 3.82
N ILE A 189 -20.94 -12.96 4.21
CA ILE A 189 -21.00 -11.74 3.37
C ILE A 189 -19.59 -11.15 3.17
N CYS A 190 -18.77 -11.09 4.22
CA CYS A 190 -17.38 -10.61 4.11
C CYS A 190 -16.54 -11.51 3.19
N VAL A 191 -16.67 -12.84 3.29
CA VAL A 191 -15.98 -13.77 2.38
C VAL A 191 -16.44 -13.57 0.94
N ALA A 192 -17.76 -13.46 0.71
CA ALA A 192 -18.31 -13.19 -0.62
C ALA A 192 -17.81 -11.86 -1.19
N PHE A 193 -17.74 -10.82 -0.35
CA PHE A 193 -17.23 -9.51 -0.74
C PHE A 193 -15.74 -9.53 -1.09
N GLY A 194 -14.92 -10.18 -0.26
CA GLY A 194 -13.50 -10.36 -0.55
C GLY A 194 -13.26 -11.14 -1.84
N ALA A 195 -14.03 -12.21 -2.08
CA ALA A 195 -13.98 -12.96 -3.34
C ALA A 195 -14.40 -12.10 -4.55
N ALA A 196 -15.44 -11.26 -4.40
CA ALA A 196 -15.87 -10.34 -5.45
C ALA A 196 -14.80 -9.29 -5.79
N LEU A 197 -14.08 -8.75 -4.79
CA LEU A 197 -12.96 -7.83 -4.99
C LEU A 197 -11.78 -8.48 -5.73
N VAL A 198 -11.39 -9.70 -5.34
CA VAL A 198 -10.33 -10.45 -6.04
C VAL A 198 -10.75 -10.76 -7.48
N TYR A 199 -12.01 -11.14 -7.69
CA TYR A 199 -12.54 -11.38 -9.03
C TYR A 199 -12.57 -10.10 -9.87
N LEU A 200 -12.94 -8.96 -9.28
CA LEU A 200 -12.92 -7.67 -9.94
C LEU A 200 -11.49 -7.25 -10.31
N ALA A 201 -10.52 -7.45 -9.41
CA ALA A 201 -9.10 -7.20 -9.68
C ALA A 201 -8.60 -8.02 -10.88
N TRP A 202 -8.96 -9.30 -10.95
CA TRP A 202 -8.65 -10.16 -12.09
C TRP A 202 -9.33 -9.71 -13.39
N ALA A 203 -10.60 -9.31 -13.31
CA ALA A 203 -11.34 -8.81 -14.46
C ALA A 203 -10.70 -7.53 -15.03
N ILE A 204 -10.35 -6.57 -14.17
CA ILE A 204 -9.66 -5.33 -14.58
C ILE A 204 -8.32 -5.65 -15.22
N HIS A 205 -7.48 -6.48 -14.59
CA HIS A 205 -6.20 -6.88 -15.15
C HIS A 205 -6.34 -7.58 -16.52
N SER A 206 -7.36 -8.42 -16.66
CA SER A 206 -7.65 -9.12 -17.91
C SER A 206 -8.12 -8.19 -19.01
N VAL A 207 -8.87 -7.13 -18.68
CA VAL A 207 -9.28 -6.11 -19.64
C VAL A 207 -8.08 -5.25 -20.04
N THR A 208 -7.27 -4.78 -19.10
CA THR A 208 -6.09 -3.97 -19.40
C THR A 208 -5.08 -4.74 -20.25
N ALA A 209 -4.88 -6.03 -20.00
CA ALA A 209 -3.97 -6.85 -20.79
C ALA A 209 -4.48 -7.13 -22.23
N ARG A 210 -5.80 -7.17 -22.44
CA ARG A 210 -6.41 -7.48 -23.75
C ARG A 210 -6.74 -6.25 -24.59
N TYR A 211 -6.99 -5.12 -23.93
CA TYR A 211 -7.44 -3.88 -24.55
C TYR A 211 -6.48 -2.72 -24.24
N ALA A 212 -5.20 -3.02 -23.98
CA ALA A 212 -4.18 -2.01 -23.74
C ALA A 212 -4.29 -0.92 -24.83
N PRO A 213 -4.54 0.34 -24.45
CA PRO A 213 -4.62 1.39 -25.44
C PRO A 213 -3.25 1.52 -26.12
N GLU A 214 -3.24 1.56 -27.46
CA GLU A 214 -2.14 2.25 -28.17
C GLU A 214 -1.94 3.62 -27.52
N PRO A 215 -0.69 4.09 -27.36
CA PRO A 215 -0.37 5.27 -26.58
C PRO A 215 -1.29 6.43 -26.95
N ALA A 216 -2.20 6.75 -26.01
CA ALA A 216 -3.22 7.77 -26.16
C ALA A 216 -2.63 9.20 -26.24
N GLU A 217 -1.30 9.33 -26.25
CA GLU A 217 -0.61 10.59 -26.55
C GLU A 217 -0.70 10.98 -28.03
N GLU A 218 -0.87 10.01 -28.96
CA GLU A 218 -0.88 10.35 -30.40
C GLU A 218 -2.26 10.76 -30.93
N LYS A 219 -3.35 10.30 -30.30
CA LYS A 219 -4.72 10.76 -30.64
C LYS A 219 -5.10 12.08 -29.98
N ALA A 220 -4.54 12.40 -28.82
CA ALA A 220 -4.70 13.72 -28.20
C ALA A 220 -3.92 14.82 -28.96
N ALA A 221 -2.82 14.46 -29.64
CA ALA A 221 -2.06 15.38 -30.49
C ALA A 221 -2.72 15.63 -31.86
N ALA A 222 -3.57 14.71 -32.34
CA ALA A 222 -4.20 14.80 -33.67
C ALA A 222 -5.49 15.65 -33.71
N THR A 223 -6.17 15.83 -32.57
CA THR A 223 -7.28 16.80 -32.45
C THR A 223 -6.80 18.01 -31.67
N GLY A 224 -6.26 18.99 -32.42
CA GLY A 224 -5.85 20.30 -31.93
C GLY A 224 -6.99 21.17 -31.44
N GLU A 225 -7.78 20.71 -30.47
CA GLU A 225 -8.59 21.58 -29.65
C GLU A 225 -7.77 21.99 -28.43
N SER A 226 -7.14 23.15 -28.58
CA SER A 226 -6.48 23.90 -27.52
C SER A 226 -7.50 24.33 -26.47
N ARG A 227 -7.98 23.39 -25.64
CA ARG A 227 -8.70 23.69 -24.42
C ARG A 227 -7.68 24.18 -23.39
N ARG A 228 -7.31 25.45 -23.52
CA ARG A 228 -6.59 26.23 -22.52
C ARG A 228 -7.53 26.45 -21.32
N GLU A 229 -7.88 25.36 -20.65
CA GLU A 229 -8.70 25.37 -19.47
C GLU A 229 -7.92 26.04 -18.34
N ARG A 230 -8.53 27.08 -17.76
CA ARG A 230 -7.97 27.84 -16.64
C ARG A 230 -7.70 26.87 -15.49
N ARG A 231 -6.44 26.45 -15.32
CA ARG A 231 -5.98 25.71 -14.13
C ARG A 231 -6.45 26.45 -12.87
N PRO A 232 -7.36 25.89 -12.06
CA PRO A 232 -7.70 26.49 -10.79
C PRO A 232 -6.46 26.39 -9.88
N ARG A 233 -5.86 27.53 -9.55
CA ARG A 233 -4.79 27.62 -8.54
C ARG A 233 -5.45 27.61 -7.16
N GLY A 234 -5.11 26.63 -6.31
CA GLY A 234 -5.60 26.54 -4.93
C GLY A 234 -5.91 25.11 -4.50
N LEU A 235 -6.60 24.96 -3.35
CA LEU A 235 -7.00 23.66 -2.76
C LEU A 235 -7.86 22.78 -3.69
N PHE A 236 -8.55 23.39 -4.66
CA PHE A 236 -9.38 22.71 -5.66
C PHE A 236 -8.64 22.40 -6.98
N GLY A 237 -7.35 22.77 -7.08
CA GLY A 237 -6.51 22.43 -8.23
C GLY A 237 -6.10 20.97 -8.24
N GLU A 238 -5.91 20.41 -9.45
CA GLU A 238 -5.31 19.08 -9.61
C GLU A 238 -3.97 19.00 -8.86
N ALA A 239 -3.87 18.03 -7.97
CA ALA A 239 -2.63 17.70 -7.29
C ALA A 239 -1.70 17.04 -8.32
N GLY A 240 -0.73 17.81 -8.84
CA GLY A 240 0.34 17.32 -9.71
C GLY A 240 1.34 16.43 -8.97
N LEU A 241 0.90 15.49 -8.14
CA LEU A 241 1.72 14.45 -7.52
C LEU A 241 1.77 13.26 -8.49
N SER A 242 2.90 12.61 -8.72
CA SER A 242 2.85 11.27 -9.32
C SER A 242 2.12 10.30 -8.37
N VAL A 243 1.61 9.17 -8.86
CA VAL A 243 0.98 8.15 -7.99
C VAL A 243 2.00 7.62 -6.97
N GLY A 244 3.25 7.43 -7.40
CA GLY A 244 4.37 7.07 -6.51
C GLY A 244 4.68 8.15 -5.47
N ASP A 245 4.64 9.43 -5.86
CA ASP A 245 4.83 10.53 -4.90
C ASP A 245 3.72 10.60 -3.86
N SER A 246 2.47 10.35 -4.25
CA SER A 246 1.35 10.26 -3.31
C SER A 246 1.51 9.12 -2.31
N PHE A 247 1.96 7.96 -2.81
CA PHE A 247 2.25 6.81 -1.96
C PHE A 247 3.33 7.17 -0.92
N ASN A 248 4.42 7.77 -1.38
CA ASN A 248 5.53 8.16 -0.53
C ASN A 248 5.12 9.25 0.47
N VAL A 249 4.30 10.23 0.08
CA VAL A 249 3.76 11.24 1.02
C VAL A 249 2.89 10.59 2.08
N PHE A 250 1.95 9.74 1.67
CA PHE A 250 1.08 9.01 2.59
C PHE A 250 1.89 8.20 3.61
N GLN A 251 2.84 7.40 3.13
CA GLN A 251 3.68 6.59 3.97
C GLN A 251 4.57 7.46 4.89
N GLY A 252 5.12 8.55 4.37
CA GLY A 252 5.94 9.49 5.16
C GLY A 252 5.14 10.10 6.32
N VAL A 253 3.88 10.47 6.09
CA VAL A 253 2.97 10.98 7.14
C VAL A 253 2.63 9.88 8.15
N LEU A 254 2.31 8.67 7.69
CA LEU A 254 2.03 7.55 8.59
C LEU A 254 3.23 7.16 9.44
N LEU A 255 4.44 7.17 8.87
CA LEU A 255 5.69 6.96 9.61
C LEU A 255 5.91 8.07 10.64
N LEU A 256 5.69 9.34 10.26
CA LEU A 256 5.81 10.45 11.21
C LEU A 256 4.86 10.28 12.40
N LEU A 257 3.58 9.99 12.11
CA LEU A 257 2.58 9.72 13.13
C LEU A 257 2.99 8.54 14.01
N LEU A 258 3.41 7.43 13.41
CA LEU A 258 3.89 6.24 14.10
C LEU A 258 5.07 6.55 15.02
N GLY A 259 6.07 7.29 14.54
CA GLY A 259 7.24 7.66 15.34
C GLY A 259 6.88 8.53 16.54
N CYS A 260 5.98 9.51 16.34
CA CYS A 260 5.43 10.29 17.45
C CYS A 260 4.68 9.42 18.45
N LEU A 261 3.86 8.47 17.98
CA LEU A 261 3.02 7.66 18.84
C LEU A 261 3.82 6.64 19.65
N VAL A 262 4.85 6.05 19.03
CA VAL A 262 5.83 5.21 19.69
C VAL A 262 6.58 5.98 20.78
N LEU A 263 6.94 7.25 20.53
CA LEU A 263 7.56 8.11 21.54
C LEU A 263 6.64 8.32 22.75
N PHE A 264 5.37 8.69 22.52
CA PHE A 264 4.39 8.90 23.60
C PHE A 264 4.11 7.62 24.40
N MET A 265 4.09 6.46 23.73
CA MET A 265 3.95 5.16 24.39
C MET A 265 5.13 4.87 25.32
N ILE A 266 6.36 5.12 24.87
CA ILE A 266 7.58 4.95 25.67
C ILE A 266 7.61 5.90 26.87
N LEU A 267 7.13 7.12 26.71
CA LEU A 267 6.99 8.10 27.80
C LEU A 267 5.92 7.70 28.84
N GLY A 268 5.18 6.61 28.61
CA GLY A 268 4.10 6.15 29.49
C GLY A 268 2.89 7.09 29.48
N ALA A 269 2.80 8.00 28.52
CA ALA A 269 1.70 8.96 28.42
C ALA A 269 0.37 8.29 28.00
N ILE A 270 0.42 7.07 27.45
CA ILE A 270 -0.74 6.40 26.87
C ILE A 270 -0.85 4.93 27.34
N PRO A 271 -1.84 4.58 28.16
CA PRO A 271 -1.88 3.30 28.89
C PRO A 271 -2.46 2.10 28.10
N ALA A 272 -3.07 2.30 26.92
CA ALA A 272 -3.81 1.26 26.19
C ALA A 272 -3.30 1.03 24.76
N PHE A 273 -2.01 0.70 24.63
CA PHE A 273 -1.34 0.56 23.33
C PHE A 273 -1.44 -0.85 22.73
N ASN A 274 -1.95 -0.96 21.50
CA ASN A 274 -1.98 -2.21 20.74
C ASN A 274 -0.70 -2.40 19.89
N ALA A 275 0.30 -3.07 20.48
CA ALA A 275 1.59 -3.32 19.82
C ALA A 275 1.48 -4.22 18.57
N ASP A 276 0.58 -5.21 18.58
CA ASP A 276 0.38 -6.10 17.44
C ASP A 276 -0.29 -5.41 16.26
N GLY A 277 -1.16 -4.43 16.55
CA GLY A 277 -1.73 -3.54 15.54
C GLY A 277 -0.67 -2.70 14.84
N GLN A 278 0.32 -2.19 15.56
CA GLN A 278 1.45 -1.45 14.99
C GLN A 278 2.28 -2.33 14.04
N LEU A 279 2.68 -3.52 14.49
CA LEU A 279 3.48 -4.44 13.69
C LEU A 279 2.70 -4.90 12.45
N GLY A 280 1.40 -5.16 12.61
CA GLY A 280 0.50 -5.51 11.51
C GLY A 280 0.40 -4.41 10.46
N LEU A 281 0.19 -3.15 10.89
CA LEU A 281 0.14 -2.00 9.99
C LEU A 281 1.45 -1.83 9.21
N LEU A 282 2.60 -1.92 9.88
CA LEU A 282 3.91 -1.83 9.22
C LEU A 282 4.11 -2.90 8.15
N LEU A 283 3.68 -4.13 8.43
CA LEU A 283 3.79 -5.23 7.49
C LEU A 283 2.84 -5.06 6.29
N VAL A 284 1.62 -4.55 6.50
CA VAL A 284 0.68 -4.20 5.42
C VAL A 284 1.23 -3.07 4.56
N LEU A 285 1.79 -2.02 5.15
CA LEU A 285 2.41 -0.92 4.40
C LEU A 285 3.61 -1.40 3.58
N THR A 286 4.44 -2.28 4.15
CA THR A 286 5.56 -2.92 3.44
C THR A 286 5.06 -3.76 2.26
N SER A 287 4.01 -4.55 2.48
CA SER A 287 3.37 -5.33 1.42
C SER A 287 2.87 -4.44 0.28
N LEU A 288 2.22 -3.32 0.62
CA LEU A 288 1.75 -2.36 -0.38
C LEU A 288 2.90 -1.73 -1.16
N GLN A 289 4.05 -1.43 -0.54
CA GLN A 289 5.24 -0.97 -1.28
C GLN A 289 5.73 -2.02 -2.27
N MET A 290 5.80 -3.27 -1.81
CA MET A 290 6.27 -4.40 -2.61
C MET A 290 5.35 -4.64 -3.82
N LEU A 291 4.03 -4.59 -3.61
CA LEU A 291 3.03 -4.85 -4.64
C LEU A 291 2.80 -3.64 -5.56
N ALA A 292 2.67 -2.44 -4.99
CA ALA A 292 2.25 -1.24 -5.72
C ALA A 292 3.41 -0.45 -6.33
N LEU A 293 4.62 -0.55 -5.76
CA LEU A 293 5.81 0.15 -6.27
C LEU A 293 6.91 -0.81 -6.77
N GLY A 294 6.79 -2.12 -6.53
CA GLY A 294 7.86 -3.08 -6.84
C GLY A 294 9.12 -2.83 -6.00
N GLN A 295 8.99 -2.11 -4.88
CA GLN A 295 10.12 -1.76 -4.03
C GLN A 295 10.28 -2.82 -2.95
N VAL A 296 11.47 -3.41 -2.91
CA VAL A 296 11.90 -4.28 -1.82
C VAL A 296 13.07 -3.60 -1.16
N VAL A 297 12.89 -3.17 0.09
CA VAL A 297 14.02 -2.75 0.93
C VAL A 297 14.79 -1.56 0.31
N GLY A 298 14.06 -0.59 -0.26
CA GLY A 298 14.64 0.61 -0.89
C GLY A 298 15.28 0.39 -2.27
N SER A 299 15.32 -0.86 -2.77
CA SER A 299 15.72 -1.19 -4.13
C SER A 299 14.49 -1.40 -5.02
N THR A 300 14.55 -0.93 -6.27
CA THR A 300 13.53 -1.23 -7.27
C THR A 300 13.79 -2.62 -7.81
N VAL A 301 12.87 -3.56 -7.53
CA VAL A 301 12.93 -4.93 -8.04
C VAL A 301 11.87 -5.08 -9.12
N THR A 302 12.20 -5.79 -10.20
CA THR A 302 11.19 -6.12 -11.21
C THR A 302 10.09 -6.96 -10.58
N ARG A 303 8.83 -6.59 -10.85
CA ARG A 303 7.67 -7.27 -10.27
C ARG A 303 7.56 -8.66 -10.88
N SER A 304 7.86 -9.68 -10.09
CA SER A 304 7.69 -11.07 -10.48
C SER A 304 6.54 -11.71 -9.70
N TRP A 305 5.92 -12.76 -10.24
CA TRP A 305 4.87 -13.50 -9.52
C TRP A 305 5.26 -13.97 -8.11
N PRO A 306 6.50 -14.46 -7.85
CA PRO A 306 6.96 -14.76 -6.50
C PRO A 306 6.95 -13.53 -5.59
N LEU A 307 7.33 -12.36 -6.10
CA LEU A 307 7.31 -11.11 -5.35
C LEU A 307 5.86 -10.70 -5.01
N VAL A 308 4.93 -10.87 -5.96
CA VAL A 308 3.51 -10.63 -5.74
C VAL A 308 2.95 -11.59 -4.66
N ALA A 309 3.30 -12.87 -4.73
CA ALA A 309 2.88 -13.84 -3.73
C ALA A 309 3.45 -13.53 -2.33
N ALA A 310 4.73 -13.14 -2.25
CA ALA A 310 5.37 -12.72 -1.01
C ALA A 310 4.71 -11.46 -0.42
N GLY A 311 4.44 -10.46 -1.26
CA GLY A 311 3.71 -9.26 -0.87
C GLY A 311 2.33 -9.61 -0.31
N LEU A 312 1.58 -10.48 -0.98
CA LEU A 312 0.25 -10.88 -0.51
C LEU A 312 0.30 -11.67 0.81
N ALA A 313 1.31 -12.52 1.00
CA ALA A 313 1.54 -13.22 2.26
C ALA A 313 1.86 -12.24 3.42
N PHE A 314 2.67 -11.21 3.16
CA PHE A 314 2.95 -10.16 4.14
C PHE A 314 1.69 -9.34 4.49
N ALA A 315 0.89 -8.98 3.48
CA ALA A 315 -0.41 -8.34 3.73
C ALA A 315 -1.28 -9.22 4.61
N ALA A 316 -1.42 -10.51 4.27
CA ALA A 316 -2.23 -11.46 5.03
C ALA A 316 -1.79 -11.55 6.49
N MET A 317 -0.49 -11.74 6.76
CA MET A 317 0.04 -11.77 8.12
C MET A 317 -0.21 -10.47 8.88
N GLY A 318 -0.01 -9.32 8.22
CA GLY A 318 -0.24 -8.02 8.85
C GLY A 318 -1.73 -7.79 9.18
N ILE A 319 -2.63 -8.18 8.28
CA ILE A 319 -4.09 -8.13 8.49
C ILE A 319 -4.49 -9.01 9.67
N VAL A 320 -4.02 -10.26 9.73
CA VAL A 320 -4.30 -11.16 10.86
C VAL A 320 -3.82 -10.54 12.18
N SER A 321 -2.62 -9.96 12.20
CA SER A 321 -2.04 -9.31 13.39
C SER A 321 -2.87 -8.12 13.89
N CYS A 322 -3.46 -7.34 12.98
CA CYS A 322 -4.33 -6.23 13.38
C CYS A 322 -5.67 -6.71 13.93
N ILE A 323 -6.26 -7.75 13.34
CA ILE A 323 -7.61 -8.24 13.70
C ILE A 323 -7.56 -9.08 14.98
N VAL A 324 -6.58 -9.99 15.07
CA VAL A 324 -6.42 -10.99 16.13
C VAL A 324 -5.05 -10.80 16.78
N PRO A 325 -4.94 -9.89 17.77
CA PRO A 325 -3.67 -9.64 18.44
C PRO A 325 -3.17 -10.90 19.19
N GLY A 326 -1.86 -11.03 19.32
CA GLY A 326 -1.18 -12.09 20.07
C GLY A 326 -0.91 -13.39 19.31
N VAL A 327 -1.51 -13.62 18.13
CA VAL A 327 -1.39 -14.91 17.42
C VAL A 327 -0.13 -14.97 16.54
N LEU A 328 0.20 -13.89 15.83
CA LEU A 328 1.32 -13.84 14.90
C LEU A 328 2.53 -13.04 15.41
N SER A 329 2.47 -12.49 16.62
CA SER A 329 3.50 -11.57 17.14
C SER A 329 4.89 -12.20 17.17
N SER A 330 4.98 -13.48 17.54
CA SER A 330 6.23 -14.26 17.58
C SER A 330 6.82 -14.53 16.19
N VAL A 331 6.02 -14.42 15.13
CA VAL A 331 6.46 -14.61 13.73
C VAL A 331 6.77 -13.28 13.08
N ILE A 332 5.91 -12.27 13.29
CA ILE A 332 6.04 -10.94 12.65
C ILE A 332 7.22 -10.16 13.22
N SER A 333 7.44 -10.22 14.54
CA SER A 333 8.56 -9.50 15.18
C SER A 333 9.93 -9.90 14.58
N PRO A 334 10.33 -11.19 14.54
CA PRO A 334 11.60 -11.57 13.94
C PRO A 334 11.63 -11.32 12.42
N LEU A 335 10.51 -11.47 11.71
CA LEU A 335 10.44 -11.18 10.27
C LEU A 335 10.76 -9.71 9.98
N LEU A 336 10.11 -8.78 10.70
CA LEU A 336 10.41 -7.35 10.61
C LEU A 336 11.83 -7.04 11.08
N GLY A 337 12.34 -7.77 12.06
CA GLY A 337 13.72 -7.63 12.49
C GLY A 337 14.74 -7.98 11.39
N VAL A 338 14.54 -9.12 10.70
CA VAL A 338 15.36 -9.50 9.55
C VAL A 338 15.23 -8.47 8.44
N GLN A 339 14.01 -8.02 8.13
CA GLN A 339 13.77 -6.99 7.12
C GLN A 339 14.53 -5.69 7.43
N ASN A 340 14.56 -5.26 8.68
CA ASN A 340 15.27 -4.04 9.09
C ASN A 340 16.80 -4.19 9.02
N ILE A 341 17.34 -5.37 9.35
CA ILE A 341 18.77 -5.66 9.16
C ILE A 341 19.13 -5.59 7.67
N ILE A 342 18.38 -6.29 6.81
CA ILE A 342 18.61 -6.26 5.36
C ILE A 342 18.52 -4.83 4.85
N THR A 343 17.52 -4.06 5.31
CA THR A 343 17.33 -2.67 4.90
C THR A 343 18.47 -1.78 5.30
N GLY A 344 18.95 -1.87 6.54
CA GLY A 344 20.09 -1.07 6.96
C GLY A 344 21.38 -1.45 6.23
N VAL A 345 21.62 -2.75 6.00
CA VAL A 345 22.80 -3.23 5.26
C VAL A 345 22.77 -2.76 3.81
N VAL A 346 21.64 -2.90 3.11
CA VAL A 346 21.49 -2.48 1.71
C VAL A 346 21.63 -0.96 1.60
N LEU A 347 21.00 -0.19 2.51
CA LEU A 347 21.11 1.26 2.53
C LEU A 347 22.56 1.72 2.69
N LEU A 348 23.28 1.17 3.67
CA LEU A 348 24.70 1.51 3.90
C LEU A 348 25.59 1.05 2.74
N GLY A 349 25.40 -0.19 2.28
CA GLY A 349 26.19 -0.78 1.22
C GLY A 349 26.07 -0.02 -0.10
N THR A 350 24.85 0.33 -0.50
CA THR A 350 24.58 0.91 -1.82
C THR A 350 24.66 2.43 -1.85
N GLN A 351 24.22 3.13 -0.78
CA GLN A 351 24.13 4.60 -0.78
C GLN A 351 25.33 5.28 -0.11
N VAL A 352 26.09 4.56 0.73
CA VAL A 352 27.24 5.13 1.46
C VAL A 352 28.55 4.49 1.03
N ILE A 353 28.68 3.18 1.20
CA ILE A 353 29.93 2.44 0.99
C ILE A 353 30.26 2.34 -0.51
N GLY A 354 29.32 1.95 -1.36
CA GLY A 354 29.55 1.82 -2.81
C GLY A 354 30.07 3.11 -3.48
N PRO A 355 29.38 4.26 -3.34
CA PRO A 355 29.82 5.51 -3.94
C PRO A 355 31.14 6.03 -3.39
N THR A 356 31.40 5.84 -2.08
CA THR A 356 32.68 6.26 -1.47
C THR A 356 33.84 5.39 -1.93
N LEU A 357 33.68 4.07 -2.00
CA LEU A 357 34.69 3.17 -2.59
C LEU A 357 34.92 3.43 -4.08
N PHE A 358 33.86 3.73 -4.83
CA PHE A 358 33.99 4.08 -6.25
C PHE A 358 34.78 5.38 -6.42
N GLY A 359 34.51 6.40 -5.61
CA GLY A 359 35.26 7.67 -5.61
C GLY A 359 36.72 7.53 -5.18
N ILE A 360 37.05 6.57 -4.31
CA ILE A 360 38.44 6.25 -3.96
C ILE A 360 39.16 5.52 -5.11
N ARG A 361 38.47 4.60 -5.80
CA ARG A 361 39.02 3.84 -6.94
C ARG A 361 39.16 4.67 -8.21
N HIS A 362 38.31 5.67 -8.40
CA HIS A 362 38.31 6.58 -9.56
C HIS A 362 38.31 8.04 -9.06
N PRO A 363 39.46 8.54 -8.58
CA PRO A 363 39.54 9.91 -8.08
C PRO A 363 39.26 10.89 -9.23
N PRO A 364 38.37 11.87 -9.04
CA PRO A 364 38.08 12.88 -10.05
C PRO A 364 39.31 13.75 -10.32
N ALA A 365 39.51 14.13 -11.59
CA ALA A 365 40.67 14.90 -12.03
C ALA A 365 40.76 16.30 -11.38
N GLU A 366 39.63 16.84 -10.90
CA GLU A 366 39.58 18.03 -10.04
C GLU A 366 38.78 17.72 -8.76
N PRO A 367 39.21 18.23 -7.59
CA PRO A 367 38.49 18.05 -6.33
C PRO A 367 37.14 18.80 -6.35
N VAL A 368 36.06 18.12 -6.72
CA VAL A 368 34.71 18.67 -6.59
C VAL A 368 34.35 18.68 -5.09
N ALA A 369 34.27 19.88 -4.51
CA ALA A 369 33.86 20.05 -3.12
C ALA A 369 32.42 19.52 -2.95
N ILE A 370 32.27 18.39 -2.25
CA ILE A 370 30.95 17.81 -1.97
C ILE A 370 30.11 18.86 -1.21
N PRO A 371 28.94 19.26 -1.73
CA PRO A 371 28.10 20.26 -1.09
C PRO A 371 27.80 19.88 0.37
N PRO A 372 27.75 20.84 1.29
CA PRO A 372 27.50 20.56 2.72
C PRO A 372 26.16 19.85 2.95
N LEU A 373 25.18 20.08 2.08
CA LEU A 373 23.89 19.39 2.10
C LEU A 373 24.02 17.89 1.85
N VAL A 374 24.84 17.48 0.87
CA VAL A 374 25.06 16.08 0.53
C VAL A 374 25.80 15.36 1.66
N LYS A 375 26.77 16.02 2.30
CA LYS A 375 27.45 15.47 3.49
C LYS A 375 26.47 15.23 4.65
N ARG A 376 25.58 16.18 4.92
CA ARG A 376 24.53 16.04 5.96
C ARG A 376 23.57 14.91 5.61
N LEU A 377 23.13 14.83 4.35
CA LEU A 377 22.26 13.76 3.87
C LEU A 377 22.91 12.38 4.03
N LEU A 378 24.18 12.23 3.63
CA LEU A 378 24.92 10.99 3.78
C LEU A 378 25.05 10.57 5.25
N LEU A 379 25.30 11.53 6.16
CA LEU A 379 25.35 11.28 7.60
C LEU A 379 24.00 10.79 8.12
N VAL A 380 22.91 11.41 7.69
CA VAL A 380 21.55 10.99 8.06
C VAL A 380 21.26 9.59 7.52
N LEU A 381 21.57 9.29 6.26
CA LEU A 381 21.40 7.94 5.68
C LEU A 381 22.25 6.89 6.42
N ALA A 382 23.48 7.24 6.79
CA ALA A 382 24.36 6.36 7.55
C ALA A 382 23.81 6.06 8.96
N ALA A 383 23.41 7.10 9.69
CA ALA A 383 22.75 6.96 10.98
C ALA A 383 21.49 6.10 10.86
N THR A 384 20.70 6.35 9.82
CA THR A 384 19.46 5.63 9.56
C THR A 384 19.69 4.14 9.31
N GLY A 385 20.69 3.77 8.51
CA GLY A 385 21.04 2.38 8.25
C GLY A 385 21.57 1.65 9.48
N ILE A 386 22.39 2.34 10.30
CA ILE A 386 22.90 1.78 11.56
C ILE A 386 21.75 1.52 12.54
N VAL A 387 20.86 2.49 12.75
CA VAL A 387 19.73 2.31 13.68
C VAL A 387 18.75 1.26 13.15
N ALA A 388 18.55 1.12 11.84
CA ALA A 388 17.74 0.03 11.28
C ALA A 388 18.33 -1.36 11.59
N ILE A 389 19.66 -1.53 11.48
CA ILE A 389 20.34 -2.77 11.85
C ILE A 389 20.21 -3.05 13.35
N LEU A 390 20.49 -2.05 14.19
CA LEU A 390 20.32 -2.17 15.64
C LEU A 390 18.87 -2.52 15.98
N PHE A 391 17.91 -1.89 15.28
CA PHE A 391 16.50 -2.13 15.47
C PHE A 391 16.14 -3.58 15.21
N GLY A 392 16.58 -4.10 14.07
CA GLY A 392 16.34 -5.48 13.70
C GLY A 392 17.02 -6.49 14.60
N LEU A 393 18.25 -6.22 15.05
CA LEU A 393 18.96 -7.07 16.01
C LEU A 393 18.21 -7.19 17.34
N ASN A 394 17.68 -6.09 17.86
CA ASN A 394 16.90 -6.10 19.10
C ASN A 394 15.56 -6.85 18.95
N MET A 395 14.92 -6.80 17.77
CA MET A 395 13.72 -7.61 17.49
C MET A 395 14.02 -9.11 17.41
N LEU A 396 15.20 -9.51 16.95
CA LEU A 396 15.62 -10.92 16.85
C LEU A 396 16.08 -11.47 18.20
N ALA A 397 16.85 -10.68 18.93
CA ALA A 397 17.46 -11.08 20.19
C ALA A 397 17.32 -9.92 21.20
N PRO A 398 16.18 -9.85 21.91
CA PRO A 398 15.94 -8.80 22.91
C PRO A 398 17.00 -8.74 24.02
N PHE A 399 17.70 -9.86 24.25
CA PHE A 399 18.75 -10.00 25.25
C PHE A 399 20.13 -9.50 24.80
N LEU A 400 20.32 -9.14 23.52
CA LEU A 400 21.62 -8.68 23.00
C LEU A 400 21.98 -7.25 23.44
N LEU A 401 20.99 -6.46 23.88
CA LEU A 401 21.18 -5.13 24.48
C LEU A 401 20.78 -5.14 25.96
N PRO A 402 21.48 -5.89 26.83
CA PRO A 402 21.11 -5.96 28.24
C PRO A 402 21.46 -4.65 28.95
N GLY A 403 20.45 -3.98 29.52
CA GLY A 403 20.63 -2.86 30.45
C GLY A 403 19.65 -1.70 30.24
N LEU A 404 19.45 -0.90 31.30
CA LEU A 404 18.60 0.29 31.28
C LEU A 404 19.00 1.28 30.19
N LEU A 405 20.31 1.40 29.93
CA LEU A 405 20.89 2.25 28.89
C LEU A 405 20.55 1.77 27.48
N GLY A 406 20.54 0.45 27.23
CA GLY A 406 20.14 -0.13 25.96
C GLY A 406 18.65 0.09 25.70
N VAL A 407 17.81 -0.16 26.70
CA VAL A 407 16.36 0.09 26.64
C VAL A 407 16.05 1.57 26.41
N VAL A 408 16.66 2.48 27.18
CA VAL A 408 16.43 3.93 27.06
C VAL A 408 16.96 4.49 25.74
N ALA A 409 18.17 4.08 25.32
CA ALA A 409 18.74 4.50 24.04
C ALA A 409 17.83 4.05 22.89
N PHE A 410 17.43 2.79 22.90
CA PHE A 410 16.58 2.24 21.85
C PHE A 410 15.18 2.86 21.86
N ALA A 411 14.63 3.10 23.05
CA ALA A 411 13.34 3.74 23.22
C ALA A 411 13.34 5.21 22.76
N LEU A 412 14.48 5.90 22.80
CA LEU A 412 14.62 7.25 22.25
C LEU A 412 14.98 7.25 20.76
N PHE A 413 15.90 6.40 20.33
CA PHE A 413 16.38 6.37 18.95
C PHE A 413 15.37 5.79 17.96
N LEU A 414 14.55 4.82 18.38
CA LEU A 414 13.53 4.23 17.53
C LEU A 414 12.48 5.24 17.03
N PRO A 415 11.76 5.98 17.91
CA PRO A 415 10.79 6.96 17.43
C PRO A 415 11.45 8.06 16.60
N ILE A 416 12.65 8.51 17.00
CA ILE A 416 13.43 9.50 16.22
C ILE A 416 13.74 8.96 14.83
N LEU A 417 14.14 7.68 14.70
CA LEU A 417 14.42 7.06 13.41
C LEU A 417 13.19 7.05 12.52
N ILE A 418 12.04 6.62 13.05
CA ILE A 418 10.79 6.54 12.30
C ILE A 418 10.38 7.95 11.83
N VAL A 419 10.53 8.97 12.69
CA VAL A 419 10.30 10.38 12.34
C VAL A 419 11.26 10.85 11.24
N VAL A 420 12.55 10.55 11.35
CA VAL A 420 13.56 10.91 10.35
C VAL A 420 13.26 10.24 9.01
N MET A 421 12.88 8.95 9.01
CA MET A 421 12.46 8.22 7.81
C MET A 421 11.22 8.85 7.16
N GLY A 422 10.22 9.21 7.95
CA GLY A 422 9.05 9.93 7.47
C GLY A 422 9.42 11.26 6.81
N LEU A 423 10.29 12.03 7.45
CA LEU A 423 10.77 13.32 6.95
C LEU A 423 11.60 13.18 5.66
N LEU A 424 12.52 12.21 5.61
CA LEU A 424 13.31 11.91 4.41
C LEU A 424 12.41 11.53 3.22
N THR A 425 11.39 10.71 3.46
CA THR A 425 10.44 10.31 2.42
C THR A 425 9.72 11.53 1.83
N LEU A 426 9.28 12.46 2.69
CA LEU A 426 8.67 13.72 2.27
C LEU A 426 9.64 14.64 1.53
N VAL A 427 10.88 14.75 2.00
CA VAL A 427 11.93 15.56 1.36
C VAL A 427 12.27 15.02 -0.03
N THR A 428 12.36 13.69 -0.20
CA THR A 428 12.60 13.06 -1.50
C THR A 428 11.52 13.46 -2.50
N VAL A 429 10.25 13.40 -2.11
CA VAL A 429 9.14 13.86 -2.97
C VAL A 429 9.28 15.34 -3.35
N GLN A 430 9.68 16.20 -2.42
CA GLN A 430 9.89 17.63 -2.71
C GLN A 430 11.06 17.86 -3.68
N ILE A 431 12.12 17.08 -3.58
CA ILE A 431 13.28 17.16 -4.48
C ILE A 431 12.90 16.68 -5.88
N THR A 432 12.25 15.53 -6.01
CA THR A 432 11.76 14.99 -7.30
C THR A 432 10.88 16.02 -8.02
N ARG A 433 10.01 16.72 -7.27
CA ARG A 433 9.13 17.78 -7.81
C ARG A 433 9.82 19.07 -8.26
N LYS A 434 11.03 19.35 -7.78
CA LYS A 434 11.79 20.54 -8.19
C LYS A 434 12.70 20.25 -9.38
N LEU A 435 12.99 18.98 -9.65
CA LEU A 435 13.90 18.52 -10.69
C LEU A 435 13.18 18.07 -11.97
N GLY A 436 11.91 17.67 -11.88
CA GLY A 436 10.99 17.48 -13.02
C GLY A 436 10.08 18.68 -13.18
#